data_AF-A0A923STE5-F1
#
_entry.id   AF-A0A923STE5-F1
#
_cell.length_a   1.000
_cell.length_b   1.000
_cell.length_c   1.000
_cell.angle_alpha   90.00
_cell.angle_beta   90.00
_cell.angle_gamma   90.00
#
_symmetry.space_group_name_H-M   'P 1'
#
loop_
_entity.id
_entity.type
_entity.pdbx_description
1 polymer ?
#
loop_
_entity_poly.entity_id
_entity_poly.type
_entity_poly.pdbx_seq_one_letter_code
_entity_poly.pdbx_strand_id
1 'polypeptide(L)'
;MARETIKSLKEEIEKLKLQMNTLSEQNSRLIKQTDQEFLNSYVYRELSEKVQFLQNYSKTLENENQRLKDKLEEKTAEIGRLKAYTTTDSSMEPVPLSMINEQITEQNRKHAGRKPVFSAEQKEKIWSLRKAGLPMRAIAEQMECSLGTVHRILSQSK
;
A
#
# COMPACT_ATOMS: atom_id res chain seq x y z
N MET A 1 3.88 -6.93 106.25
CA MET A 1 5.17 -6.60 105.59
C MET A 1 5.29 -7.33 104.24
N ALA A 2 6.11 -8.37 104.05
CA ALA A 2 6.39 -8.92 102.71
C ALA A 2 5.15 -9.38 101.90
N ARG A 3 4.17 -10.04 102.54
CA ARG A 3 2.93 -10.47 101.87
C ARG A 3 2.07 -9.30 101.37
N GLU A 4 2.02 -8.21 102.12
CA GLU A 4 1.23 -7.03 101.74
C GLU A 4 1.91 -6.26 100.61
N THR A 5 3.23 -6.15 100.64
CA THR A 5 4.00 -5.58 99.54
C THR A 5 3.82 -6.38 98.24
N ILE A 6 3.84 -7.72 98.31
CA ILE A 6 3.56 -8.58 97.14
C ILE A 6 2.14 -8.36 96.61
N LYS A 7 1.15 -8.19 97.49
CA LYS A 7 -0.24 -7.93 97.08
C LYS A 7 -0.36 -6.58 96.36
N SER A 8 0.21 -5.52 96.93
CA SER A 8 0.22 -4.18 96.33
C SER A 8 0.89 -4.18 94.95
N LEU A 9 2.03 -4.86 94.81
CA LEU A 9 2.74 -4.95 93.53
C LEU A 9 1.93 -5.70 92.48
N LYS A 10 1.18 -6.76 92.86
CA LYS A 10 0.30 -7.48 91.93
C LYS A 10 -0.84 -6.59 91.43
N GLU A 11 -1.46 -5.82 92.32
CA GLU A 11 -2.52 -4.87 91.96
C GLU A 11 -1.99 -3.78 91.00
N GLU A 12 -0.78 -3.28 91.24
CA GLU A 12 -0.13 -2.31 90.38
C GLU A 12 0.23 -2.89 89.00
N ILE A 13 0.74 -4.12 88.95
CA ILE A 13 1.00 -4.84 87.68
C ILE A 13 -0.28 -4.99 86.86
N GLU A 14 -1.40 -5.38 87.48
CA GLU A 14 -2.67 -5.53 86.75
C GLU A 14 -3.21 -4.19 86.26
N LYS A 15 -3.06 -3.12 87.07
CA LYS A 15 -3.41 -1.76 86.64
C LYS A 15 -2.56 -1.32 85.43
N LEU A 16 -1.26 -1.56 85.47
CA LEU A 16 -0.34 -1.23 84.38
C LEU A 16 -0.66 -2.02 83.10
N LYS A 17 -1.01 -3.31 83.20
CA LYS A 17 -1.44 -4.11 82.05
C LYS A 17 -2.71 -3.54 81.40
N LEU A 18 -3.70 -3.15 82.21
CA LEU A 18 -4.94 -2.57 81.70
C LEU A 18 -4.68 -1.24 80.98
N GLN A 19 -3.82 -0.39 81.56
CA GLN A 19 -3.40 0.86 80.92
C GLN A 19 -2.66 0.61 79.61
N MET A 20 -1.74 -0.36 79.58
CA MET A 20 -0.99 -0.72 78.38
C MET A 20 -1.90 -1.19 77.24
N ASN A 21 -2.88 -2.04 77.55
CA ASN A 21 -3.86 -2.50 76.56
C ASN A 21 -4.71 -1.34 76.02
N THR A 22 -5.16 -0.44 76.91
CA THR A 22 -5.95 0.74 76.52
C THR A 22 -5.16 1.66 75.58
N LEU A 23 -3.89 1.94 75.92
CA LEU A 23 -3.00 2.75 75.07
C LEU A 23 -2.72 2.07 73.72
N SER A 24 -2.55 0.75 73.72
CA SER A 24 -2.35 -0.03 72.48
C SER A 24 -3.56 0.07 71.54
N GLU A 25 -4.77 -0.05 72.09
CA GLU A 25 -6.00 0.15 71.32
C GLU A 25 -6.14 1.58 70.80
N GLN A 26 -5.86 2.59 71.64
CA GLN A 26 -5.92 3.99 71.24
C GLN A 26 -4.93 4.30 70.11
N ASN A 27 -3.69 3.84 70.22
CA ASN A 27 -2.69 3.97 69.16
C ASN A 27 -3.16 3.31 67.87
N SER A 28 -3.74 2.11 67.95
CA SER A 28 -4.28 1.40 66.79
C SER A 28 -5.42 2.17 66.10
N ARG A 29 -6.27 2.86 66.88
CA ARG A 29 -7.35 3.70 66.34
C ARG A 29 -6.80 4.96 65.68
N LEU A 30 -5.84 5.63 66.32
CA LEU A 30 -5.21 6.85 65.79
C LEU A 30 -4.51 6.60 64.46
N ILE A 31 -3.77 5.48 64.34
CA ILE A 31 -3.13 5.08 63.08
C ILE A 31 -4.18 4.93 61.98
N LYS A 32 -5.24 4.14 62.22
CA LYS A 32 -6.31 3.93 61.24
C LYS A 32 -7.01 5.22 60.84
N GLN A 33 -7.25 6.12 61.80
CA GLN A 33 -7.85 7.42 61.51
C GLN A 33 -6.94 8.27 60.62
N THR A 34 -5.64 8.32 60.93
CA THR A 34 -4.65 9.08 60.17
C THR A 34 -4.54 8.57 58.73
N ASP A 35 -4.51 7.24 58.55
CA ASP A 35 -4.51 6.62 57.22
C ASP A 35 -5.77 7.00 56.44
N GLN A 36 -6.94 6.96 57.08
CA GLN A 36 -8.20 7.30 56.44
C GLN A 36 -8.28 8.79 56.06
N GLU A 37 -7.79 9.69 56.92
CA GLU A 37 -7.70 11.13 56.63
C GLU A 37 -6.77 11.40 55.45
N PHE A 38 -5.63 10.70 55.38
CA PHE A 38 -4.71 10.79 54.26
C PHE A 38 -5.35 10.31 52.95
N LEU A 39 -5.99 9.13 52.95
CA LEU A 39 -6.67 8.57 51.78
C LEU A 39 -7.84 9.44 51.31
N ASN A 40 -8.53 10.10 52.24
CA ASN A 40 -9.63 11.02 51.94
C ASN A 40 -9.17 12.44 51.62
N SER A 41 -7.86 12.73 51.74
CA SER A 41 -7.34 14.05 51.43
C SER A 41 -7.56 14.37 49.95
N TYR A 42 -7.89 15.63 49.68
CA TYR A 42 -8.14 16.10 48.32
C TYR A 42 -6.95 15.80 47.39
N VAL A 43 -5.73 16.07 47.86
CA VAL A 43 -4.50 15.86 47.08
C VAL A 43 -4.28 14.39 46.74
N TYR A 44 -4.46 13.48 47.71
CA TYR A 44 -4.31 12.04 47.44
C TYR A 44 -5.35 11.56 46.43
N ARG A 45 -6.61 12.01 46.58
CA ARG A 45 -7.69 11.62 45.69
C ARG A 45 -7.48 12.12 44.26
N GLU A 46 -7.12 13.40 44.10
CA GLU A 46 -6.79 13.98 42.79
C GLU A 46 -5.60 13.25 42.13
N LEU A 47 -4.55 12.96 42.90
CA LEU A 47 -3.41 12.20 42.38
C LEU A 47 -3.81 10.77 41.98
N SER A 48 -4.62 10.09 42.80
CA SER A 48 -5.13 8.75 42.52
C SER A 48 -5.96 8.71 41.25
N GLU A 49 -6.89 9.66 41.07
CA GLU A 49 -7.69 9.83 39.86
C GLU A 49 -6.80 10.05 38.63
N LYS A 50 -5.77 10.88 38.75
CA LYS A 50 -4.82 11.15 37.66
C LYS A 50 -3.97 9.94 37.30
N VAL A 51 -3.52 9.17 38.30
CA VAL A 51 -2.80 7.91 38.09
C VAL A 51 -3.68 6.91 37.36
N GLN A 52 -4.94 6.75 37.79
CA GLN A 52 -5.90 5.85 37.11
C GLN A 52 -6.16 6.29 35.67
N PHE A 53 -6.36 7.60 35.43
CA PHE A 53 -6.52 8.13 34.08
C PHE A 53 -5.32 7.80 33.20
N LEU A 54 -4.09 8.06 33.68
CA LEU A 54 -2.87 7.79 32.93
C LEU A 54 -2.70 6.29 32.64
N GLN A 55 -3.00 5.41 33.61
CA GLN A 55 -2.97 3.97 33.40
C GLN A 55 -3.94 3.52 32.30
N ASN A 56 -5.17 4.03 32.32
CA ASN A 56 -6.16 3.72 31.29
C ASN A 56 -5.77 4.27 29.91
N TYR A 57 -5.21 5.48 29.87
CA TYR A 57 -4.74 6.09 28.64
C TYR A 57 -3.56 5.32 28.04
N SER A 58 -2.57 4.94 28.85
CA SER A 58 -1.44 4.11 28.41
C SER A 58 -1.92 2.76 27.85
N LYS A 59 -2.86 2.10 28.53
CA LYS A 59 -3.44 0.84 28.04
C LYS A 59 -4.17 1.00 26.70
N THR A 60 -4.84 2.14 26.50
CA THR A 60 -5.49 2.46 25.22
C THR A 60 -4.46 2.63 24.11
N LEU A 61 -3.36 3.34 24.37
CA LEU A 61 -2.26 3.50 23.43
C LEU A 61 -1.56 2.18 23.11
N GLU A 62 -1.36 1.31 24.10
CA GLU A 62 -0.80 -0.03 23.89
C GLU A 62 -1.66 -0.86 22.94
N ASN A 63 -2.99 -0.87 23.15
CA ASN A 63 -3.92 -1.57 22.27
C ASN A 63 -3.90 -1.01 20.83
N GLU A 64 -3.84 0.32 20.68
CA GLU A 64 -3.78 0.96 19.37
C GLU A 64 -2.47 0.64 18.65
N ASN A 65 -1.34 0.67 19.37
CA ASN A 65 -0.05 0.27 18.81
C ASN A 65 -0.05 -1.18 18.36
N GLN A 66 -0.65 -2.09 19.14
CA GLN A 66 -0.78 -3.48 18.74
C GLN A 66 -1.63 -3.63 17.47
N ARG A 67 -2.77 -2.93 17.40
CA ARG A 67 -3.63 -2.92 16.21
C ARG A 67 -2.89 -2.42 14.96
N LEU A 68 -2.11 -1.35 15.10
CA LEU A 68 -1.30 -0.81 14.00
C LEU A 68 -0.20 -1.79 13.56
N LYS A 69 0.42 -2.48 14.52
CA LYS A 69 1.43 -3.50 14.26
C LYS A 69 0.85 -4.68 13.48
N ASP A 70 -0.31 -5.18 13.88
CA ASP A 70 -1.00 -6.27 13.18
C ASP A 70 -1.36 -5.87 11.74
N LYS A 71 -1.86 -4.65 11.55
CA LYS A 71 -2.18 -4.11 10.22
C LYS A 71 -0.94 -3.94 9.35
N LEU A 72 0.18 -3.53 9.94
CA LEU A 72 1.46 -3.43 9.23
C LEU A 72 1.94 -4.80 8.78
N GLU A 73 1.82 -5.82 9.62
CA GLU A 73 2.18 -7.20 9.30
C GLU A 73 1.32 -7.76 8.17
N GLU A 74 0.00 -7.55 8.22
CA GLU A 74 -0.93 -7.94 7.16
C GLU A 74 -0.55 -7.31 5.81
N LYS A 75 -0.29 -6.00 5.79
CA LYS A 75 0.10 -5.27 4.57
C LYS A 75 1.46 -5.72 4.06
N THR A 76 2.40 -6.01 4.95
CA THR A 76 3.72 -6.54 4.59
C THR A 76 3.59 -7.92 3.93
N ALA A 77 2.75 -8.79 4.49
CA ALA A 77 2.45 -10.09 3.90
C ALA A 77 1.76 -9.98 2.54
N GLU A 78 0.82 -9.04 2.38
CA GLU A 78 0.13 -8.76 1.11
C GLU A 78 1.12 -8.32 0.02
N ILE A 79 2.02 -7.39 0.33
CA ILE A 79 3.10 -6.98 -0.58
C ILE A 79 3.98 -8.17 -0.95
N GLY A 80 4.31 -9.04 0.01
CA GLY A 80 5.08 -10.27 -0.25
C GLY A 80 4.39 -11.19 -1.26
N ARG A 81 3.08 -11.42 -1.11
CA ARG A 81 2.28 -12.22 -2.05
C ARG A 81 2.25 -11.60 -3.45
N LEU A 82 1.96 -10.30 -3.54
CA LEU A 82 1.90 -9.59 -4.83
C LEU A 82 3.24 -9.65 -5.57
N LYS A 83 4.37 -9.47 -4.85
CA LYS A 83 5.71 -9.64 -5.43
C LYS A 83 5.90 -11.04 -6.01
N ALA A 84 5.51 -12.09 -5.27
CA ALA A 84 5.63 -13.46 -5.74
C ALA A 84 4.85 -13.69 -7.05
N TYR A 85 3.60 -13.20 -7.15
CA TYR A 85 2.80 -13.26 -8.38
C TYR A 85 3.47 -12.55 -9.55
N THR A 86 4.03 -11.35 -9.34
CA THR A 86 4.72 -10.62 -10.41
C THR A 86 6.01 -11.31 -10.90
N THR A 87 6.70 -12.05 -10.04
CA THR A 87 7.87 -12.85 -10.45
C THR A 87 7.49 -14.16 -11.12
N THR A 88 6.35 -14.78 -10.79
CA THR A 88 5.89 -16.02 -11.43
C THR A 88 5.23 -15.78 -12.79
N ASP A 89 4.52 -14.66 -12.98
CA ASP A 89 3.93 -14.29 -14.28
C ASP A 89 4.94 -13.62 -15.23
N SER A 90 6.12 -13.26 -14.74
CA SER A 90 7.27 -12.85 -15.55
C SER A 90 7.96 -14.04 -16.25
N SER A 91 7.23 -15.13 -16.52
CA SER A 91 7.55 -16.10 -17.57
C SER A 91 7.03 -15.66 -18.94
N MET A 92 6.62 -14.41 -19.12
CA MET A 92 6.69 -13.79 -20.44
C MET A 92 8.12 -13.29 -20.64
N GLU A 93 8.96 -14.12 -21.26
CA GLU A 93 10.19 -13.60 -21.84
C GLU A 93 9.83 -12.40 -22.73
N PRO A 94 10.56 -11.27 -22.62
CA PRO A 94 10.34 -10.16 -23.53
C PRO A 94 10.63 -10.68 -24.94
N VAL A 95 9.58 -10.85 -25.75
CA VAL A 95 9.72 -11.25 -27.15
C VAL A 95 10.68 -10.26 -27.80
N PRO A 96 11.84 -10.69 -28.32
CA PRO A 96 12.81 -9.79 -28.88
C PRO A 96 12.19 -8.94 -29.98
N LEU A 97 12.42 -7.62 -29.95
CA LEU A 97 11.92 -6.68 -30.96
C LEU A 97 12.25 -7.12 -32.40
N SER A 98 13.34 -7.89 -32.59
CA SER A 98 13.70 -8.50 -33.86
C SER A 98 12.63 -9.44 -34.41
N MET A 99 12.03 -10.29 -33.57
CA MET A 99 10.98 -11.24 -33.99
C MET A 99 9.69 -10.52 -34.40
N ILE A 100 9.35 -9.44 -33.71
CA ILE A 100 8.19 -8.60 -34.04
C ILE A 100 8.42 -7.92 -35.40
N ASN A 101 9.62 -7.38 -35.63
CA ASN A 101 9.95 -6.70 -36.88
C ASN A 101 9.98 -7.67 -38.07
N GLU A 102 10.45 -8.91 -37.86
CA GLU A 102 10.44 -9.98 -38.85
C GLU A 102 9.00 -10.43 -39.21
N GLN A 103 8.13 -10.59 -38.21
CA GLN A 103 6.72 -10.89 -38.47
C GLN A 103 6.00 -9.76 -39.21
N ILE A 104 6.26 -8.50 -38.87
CA ILE A 104 5.68 -7.35 -39.57
C ILE A 104 6.16 -7.31 -41.03
N THR A 105 7.45 -7.53 -41.27
CA THR A 105 7.99 -7.57 -42.65
C THR A 105 7.41 -8.74 -43.46
N GLU A 106 7.23 -9.91 -42.85
CA GLU A 106 6.62 -11.08 -43.48
C GLU A 106 5.12 -10.86 -43.79
N GLN A 107 4.37 -10.24 -42.87
CA GLN A 107 2.97 -9.86 -43.08
C GLN A 107 2.83 -8.80 -44.18
N ASN A 108 3.74 -7.82 -44.24
CA ASN A 108 3.79 -6.82 -45.31
C ASN A 108 4.12 -7.44 -46.68
N ARG A 109 4.95 -8.49 -46.73
CA ARG A 109 5.18 -9.27 -47.96
C ARG A 109 3.93 -10.02 -48.41
N LYS A 110 3.19 -10.60 -47.46
CA LYS A 110 1.91 -11.32 -47.73
C LYS A 110 0.79 -10.38 -48.17
N HIS A 111 0.83 -9.12 -47.73
CA HIS A 111 -0.10 -8.05 -48.14
C HIS A 111 0.42 -7.20 -49.32
N ALA A 112 1.49 -7.63 -50.00
CA ALA A 112 1.89 -7.02 -51.26
C ALA A 112 0.82 -7.36 -52.32
N GLY A 113 -0.16 -6.46 -52.47
CA GLY A 113 -1.18 -6.54 -53.51
C GLY A 113 -0.58 -6.66 -54.91
N ARG A 114 -1.47 -6.82 -55.91
CA ARG A 114 -1.11 -7.05 -57.32
C ARG A 114 -0.01 -6.09 -57.78
N LYS A 115 1.16 -6.63 -58.15
CA LYS A 115 2.30 -5.86 -58.67
C LYS A 115 1.83 -4.90 -59.77
N PRO A 116 2.29 -3.63 -59.77
CA PRO A 116 1.89 -2.66 -60.79
C PRO A 116 2.27 -3.18 -62.18
N VAL A 117 1.29 -3.21 -63.09
CA VAL A 117 1.40 -3.81 -64.43
C VAL A 117 2.33 -3.00 -65.36
N PHE A 118 2.59 -1.73 -65.05
CA PHE A 118 3.46 -0.84 -65.85
C PHE A 118 4.67 -0.40 -65.03
N SER A 119 5.86 -0.52 -65.61
CA SER A 119 7.11 0.02 -65.07
C SER A 119 7.10 1.56 -65.10
N ALA A 120 7.98 2.20 -64.32
CA ALA A 120 8.10 3.66 -64.31
C ALA A 120 8.42 4.22 -65.71
N GLU A 121 9.30 3.56 -66.45
CA GLU A 121 9.68 3.92 -67.82
C GLU A 121 8.49 3.85 -68.79
N GLN A 122 7.66 2.81 -68.68
CA GLN A 122 6.48 2.67 -69.53
C GLN A 122 5.44 3.76 -69.25
N LYS A 123 5.30 4.18 -67.99
CA LYS A 123 4.45 5.31 -67.64
C LYS A 123 5.00 6.62 -68.22
N GLU A 124 6.29 6.87 -68.09
CA GLU A 124 6.95 8.07 -68.65
C GLU A 124 6.83 8.15 -70.18
N LYS A 125 6.92 7.00 -70.86
CA LYS A 125 6.68 6.92 -72.30
C LYS A 125 5.25 7.32 -72.66
N ILE A 126 4.24 6.85 -71.93
CA ILE A 126 2.83 7.25 -72.11
C ILE A 126 2.67 8.78 -71.92
N TRP A 127 3.34 9.36 -70.93
CA TRP A 127 3.33 10.81 -70.70
C TRP A 127 3.99 11.59 -71.84
N SER A 128 5.14 11.12 -72.32
CA SER A 128 5.88 11.74 -73.42
C SER A 128 5.08 11.75 -74.71
N LEU A 129 4.41 10.63 -75.04
CA LEU A 129 3.52 10.53 -76.20
C LEU A 129 2.29 11.46 -76.07
N ARG A 130 1.74 11.61 -74.85
CA ARG A 130 0.65 12.56 -74.62
C ARG A 130 1.11 14.01 -74.77
N LYS A 131 2.30 14.34 -74.28
CA LYS A 131 2.91 15.67 -74.41
C LYS A 131 3.24 16.01 -75.87
N ALA A 132 3.59 15.00 -76.67
CA ALA A 132 3.77 15.11 -78.12
C ALA A 132 2.45 15.28 -78.91
N GLY A 133 1.29 15.32 -78.24
CA GLY A 133 0.00 15.61 -78.85
C GLY A 133 -0.75 14.40 -79.41
N LEU A 134 -0.28 13.16 -79.16
CA LEU A 134 -0.97 11.98 -79.67
C LEU A 134 -2.32 11.77 -78.98
N PRO A 135 -3.35 11.32 -79.72
CA PRO A 135 -4.64 10.97 -79.13
C PRO A 135 -4.49 9.72 -78.26
N MET A 136 -5.21 9.66 -77.14
CA MET A 136 -5.12 8.56 -76.16
C MET A 136 -5.37 7.17 -76.78
N ARG A 137 -6.19 7.10 -77.84
CA ARG A 137 -6.44 5.87 -78.60
C ARG A 137 -5.19 5.38 -79.34
N ALA A 138 -4.41 6.27 -79.94
CA ALA A 138 -3.15 5.92 -80.60
C ALA A 138 -2.07 5.52 -79.59
N ILE A 139 -2.04 6.17 -78.41
CA ILE A 139 -1.13 5.78 -77.32
C ILE A 139 -1.47 4.38 -76.80
N ALA A 140 -2.77 4.08 -76.65
CA ALA A 140 -3.26 2.78 -76.21
C ALA A 140 -2.85 1.67 -77.19
N GLU A 141 -2.97 1.92 -78.48
CA GLU A 141 -2.54 1.00 -79.55
C GLU A 141 -1.01 0.81 -79.55
N GLN A 142 -0.23 1.90 -79.44
CA GLN A 142 1.23 1.85 -79.42
C GLN A 142 1.81 1.17 -78.17
N MET A 143 1.11 1.24 -77.04
CA MET A 143 1.51 0.64 -75.77
C MET A 143 0.82 -0.70 -75.51
N GLU A 144 0.07 -1.22 -76.49
CA GLU A 144 -0.70 -2.47 -76.43
C GLU A 144 -1.54 -2.59 -75.14
N CYS A 145 -2.19 -1.50 -74.74
CA CYS A 145 -2.95 -1.44 -73.50
C CYS A 145 -4.33 -0.83 -73.70
N SER A 146 -5.23 -1.04 -72.74
CA SER A 146 -6.58 -0.49 -72.85
C SER A 146 -6.59 1.03 -72.72
N LEU A 147 -7.54 1.70 -73.39
CA LEU A 147 -7.74 3.14 -73.26
C LEU A 147 -7.91 3.57 -71.79
N GLY A 148 -8.62 2.76 -70.99
CA GLY A 148 -8.80 3.01 -69.56
C GLY A 148 -7.49 2.93 -68.77
N THR A 149 -6.54 2.12 -69.22
CA THR A 149 -5.20 2.04 -68.61
C THR A 149 -4.39 3.30 -68.87
N VAL A 150 -4.40 3.80 -70.11
CA VAL A 150 -3.78 5.08 -70.47
C VAL A 150 -4.41 6.23 -69.67
N HIS A 151 -5.74 6.29 -69.60
CA HIS A 151 -6.43 7.31 -68.82
C HIS A 151 -6.03 7.26 -67.35
N ARG A 152 -6.01 6.08 -66.73
CA ARG A 152 -5.61 5.89 -65.34
C ARG A 152 -4.17 6.34 -65.07
N ILE A 153 -3.24 6.06 -65.99
CA ILE A 153 -1.83 6.46 -65.84
C ILE A 153 -1.69 7.99 -65.96
N LEU A 154 -2.39 8.60 -66.92
CA LEU A 154 -2.41 10.06 -67.08
C LEU A 154 -3.16 10.78 -65.96
N SER A 155 -4.11 10.12 -65.28
CA SER A 155 -4.84 10.71 -64.16
C SER A 155 -4.16 10.54 -62.80
N GLN A 156 -3.13 9.69 -62.70
CA GLN A 156 -2.44 9.35 -61.45
C GLN A 156 -1.46 10.43 -60.96
N SER A 157 -1.25 11.50 -61.73
CA SER A 157 -0.41 12.63 -61.31
C SER A 157 -1.19 13.94 -61.46
N LYS A 158 -2.02 14.19 -60.45
CA LYS A 158 -2.41 15.54 -60.04
C LYS A 158 -1.90 15.75 -58.62
#